data_AF-A0A4Y9IJ73-F1
#
_entry.id   AF-A0A4Y9IJ73-F1
#
_cell.length_a   1.000
_cell.length_b   1.000
_cell.length_c   1.000
_cell.angle_alpha   90.00
_cell.angle_beta   90.00
_cell.angle_gamma   90.00
#
_symmetry.space_group_name_H-M   'P 1'
#
loop_
_entity.id
_entity.type
_entity.pdbx_description
1 polymer ?
#
loop_
_entity_poly.entity_id
_entity_poly.type
_entity_poly.pdbx_seq_one_letter_code
_entity_poly.pdbx_strand_id
1 'polypeptide(L)' 'MTMDQLAKPELFYLLEKSRLTVTNHEMQQAYEAFIKKVETLNQSETDYQTIFRKLSITRIEFKTLQTHILCEQGGKCT' A
#
# COMPACT_ATOMS: atom_id res chain seq x y z
N MET A 1 -0.47 7.10 6.05
CA MET A 1 0.06 6.49 7.29
C MET A 1 -0.08 7.49 8.45
N THR A 2 -0.82 7.17 9.51
CA THR A 2 -0.93 8.03 10.70
C THR A 2 0.02 7.59 11.81
N MET A 3 0.36 8.49 12.74
CA MET A 3 1.23 8.15 13.89
C MET A 3 0.62 7.05 14.78
N ASP A 4 -0.71 6.98 14.86
CA ASP A 4 -1.42 5.92 15.57
C ASP A 4 -1.21 4.54 14.93
N GLN A 5 -1.12 4.47 13.60
CA GLN A 5 -0.77 3.23 12.88
C GLN A 5 0.69 2.83 13.09
N LEU A 6 1.54 3.81 13.41
CA LEU A 6 2.96 3.64 13.71
C LEU A 6 3.24 3.33 15.18
N ALA A 7 2.21 3.23 16.03
CA ALA A 7 2.37 2.95 17.46
C ALA A 7 3.30 1.75 17.65
N LYS A 8 4.46 2.02 18.25
CA LYS A 8 5.55 1.07 18.47
C LYS A 8 5.99 1.13 19.93
N PRO A 9 5.53 0.19 20.76
CA PRO A 9 5.98 0.18 22.15
C PRO A 9 7.48 -0.07 22.23
N GLU A 10 8.05 -1.00 21.45
CA GLU A 10 9.42 -1.49 21.68
C GLU A 10 10.54 -0.51 21.28
N LEU A 11 10.59 -0.01 20.04
CA LEU A 11 11.67 0.92 19.65
C LEU A 11 11.63 2.21 20.49
N PHE A 12 10.44 2.78 20.70
CA PHE A 12 10.31 4.01 21.48
C PHE A 12 10.58 3.77 22.97
N TYR A 13 10.16 2.64 23.51
CA TYR A 13 10.53 2.22 24.87
C TYR A 13 12.04 2.06 25.03
N LEU A 14 12.72 1.42 24.07
CA LEU A 14 14.17 1.25 24.12
C LEU A 14 14.92 2.57 23.97
N LEU A 15 14.37 3.55 23.22
CA LEU A 15 14.93 4.90 23.10
C LEU A 15 14.78 5.71 24.38
N GLU A 16 13.70 5.50 25.13
CA GLU A 16 13.45 6.14 26.43
C GLU A 16 14.29 5.51 27.56
N LYS A 17 14.62 4.22 27.42
CA LYS A 17 15.40 3.48 28.41
C LYS A 17 16.88 3.90 28.38
N SER A 18 17.51 3.91 29.56
CA SER A 18 18.94 4.21 29.68
C SER A 18 19.79 3.23 28.85
N ARG A 19 20.77 3.78 28.11
CA ARG A 19 21.73 3.05 27.27
C ARG A 19 22.54 1.99 28.05
N LEU A 20 22.63 2.11 29.37
CA LEU A 20 23.26 1.11 30.23
C LEU A 20 22.50 -0.23 30.28
N THR A 21 21.24 -0.24 29.87
CA THR A 21 20.32 -1.39 29.96
C THR A 21 19.78 -1.86 28.61
N VAL A 22 20.32 -1.31 27.53
CA VAL A 22 19.93 -1.63 26.15
C VAL A 22 21.18 -1.92 25.35
N THR A 23 21.26 -3.12 24.81
CA THR A 23 22.35 -3.54 23.93
C THR A 23 22.15 -2.99 22.52
N ASN A 24 23.24 -2.85 21.76
CA ASN A 24 23.14 -2.50 20.34
C ASN A 24 22.32 -3.53 19.55
N HIS A 25 22.34 -4.80 19.97
CA HIS A 25 21.59 -5.87 19.33
C HIS A 25 20.08 -5.68 19.49
N GLU A 26 19.61 -5.41 20.72
CA GLU A 26 18.19 -5.11 20.99
C GLU A 26 17.73 -3.88 20.21
N MET A 27 18.57 -2.83 20.15
CA MET A 27 18.27 -1.65 19.35
C MET A 27 18.15 -1.95 17.86
N GLN A 28 19.07 -2.74 17.32
CA GLN A 28 19.04 -3.14 15.92
C GLN A 28 17.79 -3.95 15.60
N GLN A 29 17.44 -4.93 16.44
CA GLN A 29 16.24 -5.74 16.25
C GLN A 29 14.96 -4.89 16.26
N ALA A 30 14.84 -3.97 17.22
CA ALA A 30 13.69 -3.07 17.31
C ALA A 30 13.61 -2.11 16.11
N TYR A 31 14.76 -1.65 15.60
CA TYR A 31 14.82 -0.82 14.39
C TYR A 31 14.44 -1.60 13.12
N GLU A 32 14.93 -2.82 12.94
CA GLU A 32 14.57 -3.66 11.78
C GLU A 32 13.06 -4.00 11.78
N ALA A 33 12.50 -4.33 12.95
CA ALA A 33 11.07 -4.55 13.12
C ALA A 33 10.27 -3.26 12.83
N PHE A 34 10.80 -2.10 13.26
CA PHE A 34 10.23 -0.79 12.93
C PHE A 34 10.16 -0.59 11.42
N ILE A 35 11.24 -0.82 10.68
CA ILE A 35 11.31 -0.59 9.23
C ILE A 35 10.36 -1.52 8.47
N LYS A 36 10.34 -2.82 8.79
CA LYS A 36 9.41 -3.77 8.15
C LYS A 36 7.95 -3.33 8.27
N LYS A 37 7.54 -2.87 9.46
CA LYS A 37 6.17 -2.36 9.68
C LYS A 37 5.87 -1.11 8.84
N VAL A 38 6.85 -0.21 8.68
CA VAL A 38 6.70 0.97 7.80
C VAL A 38 6.53 0.56 6.35
N GLU A 39 7.36 -0.38 5.87
CA GLU A 39 7.28 -0.89 4.50
C GLU A 39 5.92 -1.53 4.22
N THR A 40 5.42 -2.39 5.11
CA THR A 40 4.09 -3.01 4.98
C THR A 40 2.96 -1.98 4.95
N LEU A 41 3.01 -0.96 5.81
CA LEU A 41 1.98 0.10 5.83
C LEU A 41 2.04 1.00 4.59
N ASN A 42 3.22 1.20 4.00
CA ASN A 42 3.40 2.03 2.80
C ASN A 42 3.10 1.28 1.49
N GLN A 43 3.11 -0.05 1.49
CA GLN A 43 2.79 -0.85 0.29
C GLN A 43 1.33 -0.68 -0.17
N SER A 44 0.39 -0.37 0.73
CA SER A 44 -1.04 -0.37 0.40
C SER A 44 -1.49 0.75 -0.55
N GLU A 45 -0.80 1.90 -0.57
CA GLU A 45 -1.23 3.06 -1.36
C GLU A 45 -0.90 2.89 -2.85
N THR A 46 0.26 2.28 -3.15
CA THR A 46 0.70 1.93 -4.52
C THR A 46 -0.18 0.83 -5.12
N ASP A 47 -0.59 -0.16 -4.33
CA ASP A 47 -1.46 -1.23 -4.79
C ASP A 47 -2.87 -0.70 -5.10
N TYR A 48 -3.45 0.13 -4.24
CA TYR A 48 -4.77 0.70 -4.51
C TYR A 48 -4.78 1.56 -5.78
N GLN A 49 -3.83 2.49 -5.95
CA GLN A 49 -3.77 3.33 -7.16
C GLN A 49 -3.52 2.48 -8.42
N THR A 50 -2.66 1.47 -8.33
CA THR A 50 -2.39 0.57 -9.46
C THR A 50 -3.61 -0.27 -9.83
N ILE A 51 -4.30 -0.84 -8.82
CA ILE A 51 -5.54 -1.61 -9.01
C ILE A 51 -6.63 -0.70 -9.58
N PHE A 52 -6.83 0.49 -9.03
CA PHE A 52 -7.82 1.46 -9.50
C PHE A 52 -7.56 1.87 -10.95
N ARG A 53 -6.29 2.13 -11.31
CA ARG A 53 -5.91 2.46 -12.69
C ARG A 53 -6.19 1.29 -13.64
N LYS A 54 -5.81 0.06 -13.26
CA LYS A 54 -6.09 -1.15 -14.06
C LYS A 54 -7.59 -1.32 -14.28
N LEU A 55 -8.40 -1.27 -13.22
CA LEU A 55 -9.85 -1.39 -13.30
C LEU A 55 -10.48 -0.29 -14.18
N SER A 56 -9.98 0.93 -14.09
CA SER A 56 -10.46 2.06 -14.91
C SER A 56 -10.19 1.83 -16.40
N ILE A 57 -8.98 1.37 -16.75
CA ILE A 57 -8.63 1.03 -18.14
C ILE A 57 -9.48 -0.13 -18.65
N THR A 58 -9.60 -1.21 -17.88
CA THR A 58 -10.42 -2.38 -18.24
C THR A 58 -11.89 -1.99 -18.48
N ARG A 59 -12.45 -1.07 -17.68
CA ARG A 59 -13.81 -0.56 -17.91
C ARG A 59 -13.94 0.20 -19.23
N ILE A 60 -12.95 1.00 -19.61
CA ILE A 60 -12.93 1.72 -20.89
C ILE A 60 -12.87 0.71 -22.04
N GLU A 61 -11.97 -0.27 -21.96
CA GLU A 61 -11.84 -1.32 -22.97
C GLU A 61 -13.14 -2.11 -23.15
N PHE A 62 -13.81 -2.49 -22.07
CA PHE A 62 -15.11 -3.16 -22.14
C PHE A 62 -16.20 -2.30 -22.78
N LYS A 63 -16.26 -0.99 -22.47
CA LYS A 63 -17.20 -0.08 -23.14
C LYS A 63 -16.91 0.00 -24.63
N THR A 64 -15.64 0.15 -25.01
CA THR A 64 -15.23 0.18 -26.42
C THR A 64 -15.62 -1.10 -27.13
N LEU A 65 -15.34 -2.27 -26.53
CA LEU A 65 -15.73 -3.56 -27.08
C LEU A 65 -17.26 -3.71 -27.20
N GLN A 66 -18.02 -3.28 -26.20
CA GLN A 66 -19.48 -3.28 -26.24
C GLN A 66 -20.00 -2.42 -27.39
N THR A 67 -19.44 -1.22 -27.59
CA THR A 67 -19.80 -0.36 -28.72
C THR A 67 -19.47 -1.03 -30.05
N HIS A 68 -18.30 -1.66 -30.19
CA HIS A 68 -17.94 -2.40 -31.40
C HIS A 68 -18.92 -3.53 -31.69
N ILE A 69 -19.24 -4.37 -30.70
CA ILE A 69 -20.20 -5.47 -30.85
C ILE A 69 -21.58 -4.95 -31.29
N LEU A 70 -22.06 -3.85 -30.69
CA LEU A 70 -23.33 -3.24 -31.06
C LEU A 70 -23.33 -2.73 -32.50
N CYS A 71 -22.24 -2.10 -32.93
CA CYS A 71 -22.05 -1.65 -34.31
C CYS A 71 -22.07 -2.82 -35.31
N GLU A 72 -21.36 -3.91 -35.00
CA GLU A 72 -21.31 -5.11 -35.85
C GLU A 72 -22.66 -5.82 -35.95
N GLN A 73 -23.50 -5.72 -34.92
CA GLN A 73 -24.86 -6.27 -34.91
C GLN A 73 -25.90 -5.36 -35.59
N GLY A 74 -25.49 -4.27 -36.24
CA GLY A 74 -26.40 -3.32 -36.90
C GLY A 74 -27.08 -2.34 -35.93
N GLY A 75 -26.61 -2.26 -34.68
CA GLY A 75 -27.00 -1.23 -33.73
C GLY A 75 -26.40 0.14 -34.07
N LYS A 76 -27.00 1.22 -33.55
CA LYS A 76 -26.48 2.58 -33.75
C LYS A 76 -25.14 2.75 -33.05
N CYS A 77 -24.11 3.07 -33.82
CA CYS A 77 -22.85 3.61 -33.33
C CYS A 77 -23.06 5.08 -32.97
N THR A 78 -23.11 5.43 -31.69
CA THR A 78 -23.18 6.83 -31.21
C THR A 78 -22.03 7.12 -30.28
#